data_AF-A0A917U7H9-F1
#
_entry.id   AF-A0A917U7H9-F1
#
_cell.length_a   1.000
_cell.length_b   1.000
_cell.length_c   1.000
_cell.angle_alpha   90.00
_cell.angle_beta   90.00
_cell.angle_gamma   90.00
#
_symmetry.space_group_name_H-M   'P 1'
#
loop_
_entity.id
_entity.type
_entity.pdbx_description
1 polymer ?
#
loop_
_entity_poly.entity_id
_entity_poly.type
_entity_poly.pdbx_seq_one_letter_code
_entity_poly.pdbx_strand_id
1 'polypeptide(L)'
;MLPDALRDTRRVSEEQPSAAGAPPAAASPPEQKASDPEQAEESPWWKNAAIVVPAIIGIIGVVVSAYLALNPRAAPEVDNATLCRQKHPDAKEVPVEVEARSPSRFSGCVWPPVLGADPDGYWTVQVQDFEIPGSYAAQKFTAIQVFSTSCFALTLDYRFFSQGTAAHSRFTVDTVQTVSGYDGEVVNLYAEVPNPPHEVLQAQDTHLIVLINSRYTLHRVRCTDSGGDG
;
A
#
# COMPACT_ATOMS: atom_id res chain seq x y z
N MET A 1 -6.27 36.31 40.08
CA MET A 1 -4.81 36.28 40.36
C MET A 1 -4.16 35.45 39.27
N LEU A 2 -3.39 36.10 38.39
CA LEU A 2 -2.51 35.55 37.33
C LEU A 2 -1.26 34.88 37.96
N PRO A 3 -0.39 34.12 37.23
CA PRO A 3 0.05 34.33 35.84
C PRO A 3 -0.01 33.06 34.93
N ASP A 4 -0.17 33.14 33.61
CA ASP A 4 0.72 33.67 32.55
C ASP A 4 2.08 32.96 32.44
N ALA A 5 2.20 32.06 31.46
CA ALA A 5 3.49 31.53 30.99
C ALA A 5 3.37 31.11 29.51
N LEU A 6 3.52 32.12 28.63
CA LEU A 6 3.93 32.00 27.24
C LEU A 6 5.27 31.24 27.12
N ARG A 7 5.34 30.23 26.24
CA ARG A 7 6.61 29.80 25.63
C ARG A 7 6.48 29.73 24.11
N ASP A 8 6.94 30.82 23.54
CA ASP A 8 7.29 31.04 22.15
C ASP A 8 8.60 30.27 21.84
N THR A 9 8.59 29.42 20.81
CA THR A 9 9.83 28.87 20.23
C THR A 9 9.75 28.89 18.71
N ARG A 10 9.86 30.10 18.18
CA ARG A 10 10.73 30.48 17.05
C ARG A 10 11.72 29.38 16.62
N ARG A 11 11.58 28.84 15.40
CA ARG A 11 12.73 28.34 14.63
C ARG A 11 12.69 28.90 13.21
N VAL A 12 13.81 29.53 12.89
CA VAL A 12 14.15 30.33 11.73
C VAL A 12 14.77 29.43 10.67
N SER A 13 14.46 29.76 9.41
CA SER A 13 15.20 29.60 8.15
C SER A 13 16.03 28.34 7.87
N GLU A 14 15.85 27.77 6.68
CA GLU A 14 16.93 27.87 5.69
C GLU A 14 16.38 27.85 4.25
N GLU A 15 16.71 28.94 3.57
CA GLU A 15 16.57 29.23 2.14
C GLU A 15 17.67 28.46 1.40
N GLN A 16 17.36 27.80 0.29
CA GLN A 16 18.39 27.32 -0.64
C GLN A 16 18.07 27.80 -2.06
N PRO A 17 18.81 28.79 -2.59
CA PRO A 17 18.64 29.25 -3.96
C PRO A 17 19.61 28.55 -4.93
N SER A 18 19.09 28.35 -6.15
CA SER A 18 19.71 28.69 -7.45
C SER A 18 21.10 28.17 -7.81
N ALA A 19 21.19 27.48 -8.96
CA ALA A 19 22.18 27.81 -9.99
C ALA A 19 21.78 27.23 -11.36
N ALA A 20 21.36 28.12 -12.26
CA ALA A 20 21.44 27.95 -13.70
C ALA A 20 22.88 28.19 -14.15
N GLY A 21 23.35 27.43 -15.15
CA GLY A 21 24.65 27.65 -15.77
C GLY A 21 24.73 27.01 -17.15
N ALA A 22 24.67 27.83 -18.20
CA ALA A 22 25.02 27.50 -19.57
C ALA A 22 26.06 28.55 -20.07
N PRO A 23 26.67 28.38 -21.27
CA PRO A 23 28.10 28.25 -21.54
C PRO A 23 28.82 29.56 -21.92
N PRO A 24 30.13 29.51 -22.23
CA PRO A 24 30.54 30.09 -23.52
C PRO A 24 31.68 29.35 -24.26
N ALA A 25 31.89 29.83 -25.50
CA ALA A 25 32.64 29.32 -26.64
C ALA A 25 34.15 29.73 -26.69
N ALA A 26 34.77 29.44 -27.85
CA ALA A 26 36.05 29.94 -28.42
C ALA A 26 37.32 29.11 -28.10
N ALA A 27 38.35 28.98 -28.95
CA ALA A 27 38.58 29.20 -30.39
C ALA A 27 39.98 28.64 -30.77
N SER A 28 40.07 27.95 -31.91
CA SER A 28 41.11 27.92 -32.97
C SER A 28 42.62 27.67 -32.67
N PRO A 29 43.53 27.52 -33.70
CA PRO A 29 44.45 26.39 -33.89
C PRO A 29 45.94 26.81 -33.76
N PRO A 30 46.94 25.94 -34.04
CA PRO A 30 47.68 26.14 -35.30
C PRO A 30 48.37 24.90 -35.94
N GLU A 31 48.80 25.13 -37.19
CA GLU A 31 50.00 24.67 -37.91
C GLU A 31 50.39 23.20 -38.15
N GLN A 32 50.27 22.83 -39.45
CA GLN A 32 51.30 22.29 -40.36
C GLN A 32 52.23 21.13 -39.94
N LYS A 33 52.22 20.05 -40.76
CA LYS A 33 53.48 19.58 -41.37
C LYS A 33 53.29 18.76 -42.65
N ALA A 34 53.99 19.25 -43.67
CA ALA A 34 54.64 18.59 -44.81
C ALA A 34 54.23 17.15 -45.18
N SER A 35 53.81 17.07 -46.44
CA SER A 35 53.86 15.95 -47.37
C SER A 35 55.16 15.14 -47.35
N ASP A 36 55.03 13.81 -47.31
CA ASP A 36 55.99 12.84 -47.82
C ASP A 36 55.24 11.79 -48.69
N PRO A 37 55.88 11.24 -49.73
CA PRO A 37 55.20 10.51 -50.79
C PRO A 37 54.94 9.05 -50.42
N GLU A 38 53.73 8.60 -50.74
CA GLU A 38 53.43 7.35 -51.43
C GLU A 38 54.32 6.14 -51.05
N GLN A 39 54.10 5.59 -49.86
CA GLN A 39 54.26 4.17 -49.64
C GLN A 39 52.88 3.55 -49.54
N ALA A 40 52.54 2.71 -50.52
CA ALA A 40 51.38 1.82 -50.48
C ALA A 40 51.62 0.78 -49.37
N GLU A 41 51.41 1.19 -48.12
CA GLU A 41 51.13 0.28 -47.02
C GLU A 41 49.81 -0.42 -47.35
N GLU A 42 49.85 -1.73 -47.59
CA GLU A 42 48.66 -2.56 -47.56
C GLU A 42 48.00 -2.35 -46.20
N SER A 43 46.99 -1.48 -46.17
CA SER A 43 46.28 -1.18 -44.94
C SER A 43 45.67 -2.51 -44.48
N PRO A 44 46.05 -3.02 -43.29
CA PRO A 44 45.58 -4.31 -42.86
C PRO A 44 44.05 -4.29 -42.87
N TRP A 45 43.45 -5.32 -43.46
CA TRP A 45 42.03 -5.39 -43.84
C TRP A 45 41.04 -5.07 -42.69
N TRP A 46 41.49 -5.18 -41.43
CA TRP A 46 40.77 -4.75 -40.23
C TRP A 46 40.60 -3.22 -40.06
N LYS A 47 41.23 -2.38 -40.91
CA LYS A 47 41.05 -0.92 -40.90
C LYS A 47 39.89 -0.47 -41.79
N ASN A 48 39.35 -1.38 -42.61
CA ASN A 48 38.15 -1.13 -43.39
C ASN A 48 36.92 -1.21 -42.49
N ALA A 49 36.48 -0.06 -41.98
CA ALA A 49 35.28 0.05 -41.14
C ALA A 49 34.04 -0.59 -41.80
N ALA A 50 33.98 -0.61 -43.13
CA ALA A 50 32.93 -1.27 -43.91
C ALA A 50 32.86 -2.80 -43.73
N ILE A 51 33.97 -3.47 -43.37
CA ILE A 51 34.04 -4.93 -43.17
C ILE A 51 33.94 -5.27 -41.68
N VAL A 52 34.55 -4.46 -40.80
CA VAL A 52 34.63 -4.76 -39.37
C VAL A 52 33.30 -4.55 -38.65
N VAL A 53 32.55 -3.50 -38.99
CA VAL A 53 31.26 -3.19 -38.34
C VAL A 53 30.22 -4.32 -38.50
N PRO A 54 29.95 -4.85 -39.71
CA PRO A 54 28.97 -5.95 -39.84
C PRO A 54 29.43 -7.25 -39.17
N ALA A 55 30.74 -7.54 -39.16
CA ALA A 55 31.29 -8.72 -38.49
C ALA A 55 31.08 -8.66 -36.96
N ILE A 56 31.32 -7.50 -36.34
CA ILE A 56 31.10 -7.31 -34.89
C ILE A 56 29.62 -7.45 -34.52
N ILE A 57 28.70 -6.86 -35.31
CA ILE A 57 27.26 -6.99 -35.08
C ILE A 57 26.82 -8.46 -35.17
N GLY A 58 27.34 -9.21 -36.16
CA GLY A 58 27.08 -10.63 -36.30
C GLY A 58 27.53 -11.44 -35.08
N ILE A 59 28.75 -11.19 -34.58
CA ILE A 59 29.27 -11.86 -33.40
C ILE A 59 28.44 -11.54 -32.16
N ILE A 60 28.11 -10.26 -31.92
CA ILE A 60 27.27 -9.86 -30.78
C ILE A 60 25.89 -10.51 -30.87
N GLY A 61 25.27 -10.54 -32.05
CA GLY A 61 23.98 -11.19 -32.26
C GLY A 61 24.00 -12.68 -31.93
N VAL A 62 25.06 -13.39 -32.33
CA VAL A 62 25.24 -14.82 -32.02
C VAL A 62 25.47 -15.03 -30.52
N VAL A 63 26.31 -14.22 -29.89
CA VAL A 63 26.60 -14.31 -28.45
C VAL A 63 25.34 -14.03 -27.61
N VAL A 64 24.58 -12.99 -27.94
CA VAL A 64 23.32 -12.66 -27.23
C VAL A 64 22.28 -13.77 -27.45
N SER A 65 22.16 -14.30 -28.66
CA SER A 65 21.23 -15.40 -28.96
C SER A 65 21.59 -16.68 -28.22
N ALA A 66 22.88 -17.06 -28.20
CA ALA A 66 23.36 -18.20 -27.44
C ALA A 66 23.18 -18.00 -25.94
N TYR A 67 23.43 -16.78 -25.43
CA TYR A 67 23.23 -16.45 -24.03
C TYR A 67 21.75 -16.56 -23.60
N LEU A 68 20.82 -16.08 -24.43
CA LEU A 68 19.38 -16.19 -24.17
C LEU A 68 18.86 -17.64 -24.30
N ALA A 69 19.44 -18.44 -25.21
CA ALA A 69 19.10 -19.85 -25.35
C ALA A 69 19.61 -20.71 -24.18
N LEU A 70 20.81 -20.40 -23.66
CA LEU A 70 21.43 -21.11 -22.54
C LEU A 70 20.89 -20.67 -21.17
N ASN A 71 20.38 -19.45 -21.08
CA ASN A 71 19.69 -18.92 -19.90
C ASN A 71 18.24 -18.62 -20.25
N PRO A 72 17.38 -19.65 -20.45
CA PRO A 72 15.96 -19.42 -20.64
C PRO A 72 15.48 -18.61 -19.45
N ARG A 73 15.01 -17.38 -19.68
CA ARG A 73 14.36 -16.58 -18.65
C ARG A 73 13.28 -17.48 -18.05
N ALA A 74 13.39 -17.79 -16.76
CA ALA A 74 12.30 -18.40 -16.04
C ALA A 74 11.04 -17.60 -16.39
N ALA A 75 9.97 -18.31 -16.77
CA ALA A 75 8.70 -17.65 -17.01
C ALA A 75 8.41 -16.77 -15.79
N PRO A 76 8.03 -15.49 -15.97
CA PRO A 76 7.73 -14.63 -14.84
C PRO A 76 6.70 -15.37 -13.98
N GLU A 77 7.05 -15.61 -12.72
CA GLU A 77 6.13 -16.20 -11.77
C GLU A 77 4.89 -15.31 -11.76
N VAL A 78 3.75 -15.89 -12.14
CA VAL A 78 2.50 -15.15 -12.24
C VAL A 78 2.08 -14.83 -10.81
N ASP A 79 2.36 -13.60 -10.38
CA ASP A 79 1.91 -13.10 -9.10
C ASP A 79 0.37 -12.95 -9.15
N ASN A 80 -0.31 -13.99 -8.66
CA ASN A 80 -1.77 -14.03 -8.63
C ASN A 80 -2.37 -12.90 -7.79
N ALA A 81 -1.65 -12.40 -6.77
CA ALA A 81 -2.10 -11.22 -6.04
C ALA A 81 -2.08 -9.96 -6.93
N THR A 82 -1.06 -9.83 -7.79
CA THR A 82 -1.02 -8.77 -8.80
C THR A 82 -2.14 -8.94 -9.83
N LEU A 83 -2.44 -10.17 -10.29
CA LEU A 83 -3.57 -10.41 -11.19
C LEU A 83 -4.92 -10.02 -10.57
N CYS A 84 -5.13 -10.38 -9.29
CA CYS A 84 -6.33 -9.97 -8.56
C CYS A 84 -6.46 -8.44 -8.52
N ARG A 85 -5.39 -7.71 -8.17
CA ARG A 85 -5.40 -6.24 -8.11
C ARG A 85 -5.59 -5.59 -9.48
N GLN A 86 -5.11 -6.22 -10.55
CA GLN A 86 -5.37 -5.75 -11.92
C GLN A 86 -6.84 -5.91 -12.30
N LYS A 87 -7.48 -7.01 -11.87
CA LYS A 87 -8.90 -7.26 -12.11
C LYS A 87 -9.82 -6.41 -11.21
N HIS A 88 -9.38 -6.12 -9.99
CA HIS A 88 -10.11 -5.38 -8.96
C HIS A 88 -9.30 -4.17 -8.46
N PRO A 89 -9.24 -3.07 -9.24
CA PRO A 89 -8.40 -1.91 -8.92
C PRO A 89 -8.85 -1.12 -7.67
N ASP A 90 -10.07 -1.36 -7.19
CA ASP A 90 -10.64 -0.83 -5.95
C ASP A 90 -10.15 -1.58 -4.70
N ALA A 91 -9.54 -2.76 -4.86
CA ALA A 91 -9.11 -3.66 -3.77
C ALA A 91 -7.86 -3.14 -3.03
N LYS A 92 -8.01 -2.07 -2.25
CA LYS A 92 -6.91 -1.35 -1.58
C LYS A 92 -6.83 -1.56 -0.07
N GLU A 93 -7.72 -2.35 0.52
CA GLU A 93 -7.84 -2.64 1.97
C GLU A 93 -8.17 -1.42 2.85
N VAL A 94 -8.31 -0.25 2.24
CA VAL A 94 -8.63 1.03 2.88
C VAL A 94 -10.06 1.40 2.54
N PRO A 95 -10.74 2.24 3.35
CA PRO A 95 -12.10 2.61 3.06
C PRO A 95 -12.14 3.31 1.70
N VAL A 96 -13.01 2.83 0.81
CA VAL A 96 -13.40 3.63 -0.35
C VAL A 96 -14.21 4.79 0.21
N GLU A 97 -13.88 6.03 -0.15
CA GLU A 97 -14.64 7.21 0.27
C GLU A 97 -16.10 7.04 -0.20
N VAL A 98 -17.00 6.73 0.73
CA VAL A 98 -18.45 6.65 0.45
C VAL A 98 -19.12 7.85 1.13
N GLU A 99 -20.15 8.39 0.49
CA GLU A 99 -21.00 9.46 1.04
C GLU A 99 -21.33 9.21 2.52
N ALA A 100 -21.40 10.31 3.30
CA ALA A 100 -21.44 10.36 4.77
C ALA A 100 -22.60 9.60 5.47
N ARG A 101 -23.40 8.81 4.74
CA ARG A 101 -24.51 7.99 5.26
C ARG A 101 -24.55 6.56 4.72
N SER A 102 -23.59 6.18 3.88
CA SER A 102 -23.52 4.84 3.30
C SER A 102 -22.59 3.94 4.12
N PRO A 103 -22.86 2.63 4.18
CA PRO A 103 -21.94 1.68 4.80
C PRO A 103 -20.53 1.83 4.21
N SER A 104 -19.52 1.82 5.08
CA SER A 104 -18.13 1.84 4.63
C SER A 104 -17.82 0.50 3.97
N ARG A 105 -17.29 0.52 2.74
CA ARG A 105 -16.89 -0.68 2.02
C ARG A 105 -15.37 -0.78 1.94
N PHE A 106 -14.87 -1.96 2.28
CA PHE A 106 -13.48 -2.35 2.13
C PHE A 106 -13.41 -3.52 1.15
N SER A 107 -12.38 -3.54 0.32
CA SER A 107 -12.08 -4.67 -0.55
C SER A 107 -10.58 -4.85 -0.63
N GLY A 108 -10.15 -6.08 -0.86
CA GLY A 108 -8.73 -6.42 -0.94
C GLY A 108 -8.49 -7.69 -1.74
N CYS A 109 -7.22 -7.98 -1.96
CA CYS A 109 -6.75 -9.17 -2.65
C CYS A 109 -5.78 -9.90 -1.74
N VAL A 110 -6.04 -11.18 -1.46
CA VAL A 110 -5.19 -12.04 -0.63
C VAL A 110 -4.78 -13.27 -1.43
N TRP A 111 -3.50 -13.64 -1.35
CA TRP A 111 -2.97 -14.85 -1.98
C TRP A 111 -2.03 -15.59 -1.02
N PRO A 112 -2.16 -16.91 -0.86
CA PRO A 112 -3.21 -17.77 -1.42
C PRO A 112 -4.63 -17.36 -0.94
N PRO A 113 -5.71 -17.66 -1.70
CA PRO A 113 -7.06 -17.30 -1.29
C PRO A 113 -7.40 -17.96 0.05
N VAL A 114 -7.78 -17.14 1.02
CA VAL A 114 -8.24 -17.62 2.34
C VAL A 114 -9.72 -18.01 2.28
N LEU A 115 -10.19 -18.76 3.29
CA LEU A 115 -11.60 -19.10 3.39
C LEU A 115 -12.48 -17.85 3.42
N GLY A 116 -13.43 -17.78 2.49
CA GLY A 116 -14.32 -16.64 2.33
C GLY A 116 -13.92 -15.66 1.23
N ALA A 117 -12.68 -15.72 0.73
CA ALA A 117 -12.27 -14.99 -0.46
C ALA A 117 -12.71 -15.71 -1.74
N ASP A 118 -12.87 -14.97 -2.82
CA ASP A 118 -13.11 -15.49 -4.16
C ASP A 118 -11.93 -16.34 -4.66
N PRO A 119 -12.10 -17.19 -5.68
CA PRO A 119 -11.02 -18.03 -6.22
C PRO A 119 -9.81 -17.25 -6.76
N ASP A 120 -10.00 -15.98 -7.14
CA ASP A 120 -8.92 -15.08 -7.55
C ASP A 120 -8.27 -14.34 -6.36
N GLY A 121 -8.73 -14.59 -5.13
CA GLY A 121 -8.24 -13.96 -3.91
C GLY A 121 -8.95 -12.65 -3.54
N TYR A 122 -9.95 -12.21 -4.30
CA TYR A 122 -10.71 -11.00 -3.99
C TYR A 122 -11.62 -11.21 -2.79
N TRP A 123 -11.74 -10.18 -1.94
CA TRP A 123 -12.67 -10.20 -0.82
C TRP A 123 -13.28 -8.82 -0.60
N THR A 124 -14.45 -8.79 0.05
CA THR A 124 -15.13 -7.55 0.44
C THR A 124 -15.66 -7.61 1.86
N VAL A 125 -15.71 -6.45 2.50
CA VAL A 125 -16.26 -6.23 3.83
C VAL A 125 -17.10 -4.96 3.79
N GLN A 126 -18.31 -5.03 4.33
CA GLN A 126 -19.16 -3.86 4.57
C GLN A 126 -19.23 -3.59 6.06
N VAL A 127 -19.10 -2.33 6.44
CA VAL A 127 -19.14 -1.89 7.84
C VAL A 127 -20.27 -0.91 8.00
N GLN A 128 -21.17 -1.20 8.94
CA GLN A 128 -22.25 -0.31 9.34
C GLN A 128 -21.96 0.23 10.75
N ASP A 129 -21.97 1.54 10.88
CA ASP A 129 -21.72 2.23 12.14
C ASP A 129 -23.05 2.63 12.79
N PHE A 130 -23.22 2.27 14.06
CA PHE A 130 -24.36 2.67 14.89
C PHE A 130 -23.85 3.47 16.08
N GLU A 131 -24.39 4.67 16.30
CA GLU A 131 -24.11 5.43 17.52
C GLU A 131 -24.83 4.80 18.71
N ILE A 132 -24.15 4.67 19.85
CA ILE A 132 -24.78 4.21 21.09
C ILE A 132 -25.53 5.39 21.71
N PRO A 133 -26.87 5.35 21.88
CA PRO A 133 -27.61 6.46 22.46
C PRO A 133 -27.12 6.82 23.86
N GLY A 134 -26.94 8.12 24.13
CA GLY A 134 -26.49 8.60 25.45
C GLY A 134 -25.02 8.35 25.76
N SER A 135 -24.25 7.80 24.82
CA SER A 135 -22.84 7.46 25.02
C SER A 135 -21.86 8.62 24.86
N TYR A 136 -22.33 9.85 24.59
CA TYR A 136 -21.44 11.01 24.42
C TYR A 136 -20.54 11.29 25.65
N ALA A 137 -20.93 10.78 26.83
CA ALA A 137 -20.14 10.81 28.06
C ALA A 137 -19.56 9.45 28.48
N ALA A 138 -19.77 8.39 27.69
CA ALA A 138 -19.27 7.05 28.00
C ALA A 138 -17.74 7.02 27.90
N GLN A 139 -17.12 6.39 28.89
CA GLN A 139 -15.66 6.32 28.98
C GLN A 139 -15.06 5.31 27.98
N LYS A 140 -15.83 4.26 27.63
CA LYS A 140 -15.30 3.11 26.88
C LYS A 140 -15.84 3.00 25.45
N PHE A 141 -17.16 2.88 25.26
CA PHE A 141 -17.74 2.67 23.92
C PHE A 141 -18.77 3.75 23.60
N THR A 142 -18.71 4.29 22.39
CA THR A 142 -19.66 5.30 21.89
C THR A 142 -20.26 4.95 20.53
N ALA A 143 -19.74 3.92 19.87
CA ALA A 143 -20.21 3.42 18.59
C ALA A 143 -20.12 1.89 18.55
N ILE A 144 -20.96 1.30 17.71
CA ILE A 144 -20.98 -0.13 17.38
C ILE A 144 -20.73 -0.24 15.89
N GLN A 145 -19.79 -1.10 15.49
CA GLN A 145 -19.54 -1.40 14.10
C GLN A 145 -19.97 -2.84 13.81
N VAL A 146 -20.85 -3.01 12.83
CA VAL A 146 -21.30 -4.34 12.38
C VAL A 146 -20.65 -4.64 11.05
N PHE A 147 -19.90 -5.74 11.00
CA PHE A 147 -19.13 -6.18 9.84
C PHE A 147 -19.88 -7.29 9.11
N SER A 148 -20.23 -7.04 7.85
CA SER A 148 -20.75 -8.05 6.93
C SER A 148 -19.66 -8.45 5.95
N THR A 149 -19.25 -9.72 6.00
CA THR A 149 -18.17 -10.26 5.17
C THR A 149 -18.34 -11.76 4.99
N SER A 150 -17.72 -12.30 3.93
CA SER A 150 -17.57 -13.73 3.72
C SER A 150 -16.30 -14.30 4.38
N CYS A 151 -15.37 -13.45 4.82
CA CYS A 151 -14.14 -13.86 5.47
C CYS A 151 -14.41 -14.62 6.77
N PHE A 152 -13.56 -15.59 7.10
CA PHE A 152 -13.65 -16.30 8.38
C PHE A 152 -13.10 -15.47 9.55
N ALA A 153 -12.00 -14.76 9.32
CA ALA A 153 -11.40 -13.86 10.30
C ALA A 153 -10.98 -12.54 9.64
N LEU A 154 -10.96 -11.48 10.45
CA LEU A 154 -10.55 -10.15 10.03
C LEU A 154 -9.43 -9.62 10.91
N THR A 155 -8.40 -9.04 10.30
CA THR A 155 -7.47 -8.15 10.99
C THR A 155 -7.98 -6.72 10.83
N LEU A 156 -8.22 -6.04 11.96
CA LEU A 156 -8.71 -4.68 12.01
C LEU A 156 -7.58 -3.75 12.46
N ASP A 157 -7.37 -2.64 11.74
CA ASP A 157 -6.40 -1.60 12.10
C ASP A 157 -7.16 -0.30 12.36
N TYR A 158 -7.18 0.14 13.61
CA TYR A 158 -7.83 1.38 14.03
C TYR A 158 -6.78 2.45 14.30
N ARG A 159 -7.07 3.68 13.85
CA ARG A 159 -6.24 4.86 14.14
C ARG A 159 -6.97 5.80 15.11
N PHE A 160 -6.26 6.25 16.13
CA PHE A 160 -6.73 7.25 17.09
C PHE A 160 -6.14 8.63 16.76
N PHE A 161 -7.01 9.64 16.63
CA PHE A 161 -6.61 11.01 16.27
C PHE A 161 -6.63 11.97 17.45
N SER A 162 -5.82 11.72 18.50
CA SER A 162 -5.60 12.76 19.52
C SER A 162 -4.51 13.73 19.07
N GLN A 163 -4.90 14.91 18.63
CA GLN A 163 -4.07 16.13 18.60
C GLN A 163 -2.68 15.98 17.91
N GLY A 164 -2.59 15.19 16.84
CA GLY A 164 -1.41 15.13 15.97
C GLY A 164 -0.52 13.90 16.13
N THR A 165 -0.83 12.98 17.05
CA THR A 165 -0.16 11.66 17.12
C THR A 165 -1.15 10.57 16.74
N ALA A 166 -0.84 9.80 15.70
CA ALA A 166 -1.63 8.64 15.30
C ALA A 166 -1.15 7.41 16.09
N ALA A 167 -1.97 6.94 17.03
CA ALA A 167 -1.78 5.63 17.64
C ALA A 167 -2.60 4.59 16.85
N HIS A 168 -1.97 3.47 16.52
CA HIS A 168 -2.61 2.35 15.83
C HIS A 168 -2.89 1.22 16.82
N SER A 169 -4.10 0.69 16.81
CA SER A 169 -4.40 -0.62 17.40
C SER A 169 -4.66 -1.61 16.28
N ARG A 170 -4.06 -2.80 16.40
CA ARG A 170 -4.27 -3.90 15.47
C ARG A 170 -4.57 -5.17 16.25
N PHE A 171 -5.62 -5.86 15.84
CA PHE A 171 -6.00 -7.16 16.38
C PHE A 171 -6.70 -8.00 15.30
N THR A 172 -6.71 -9.32 15.50
CA THR A 172 -7.37 -10.29 14.61
C THR A 172 -8.50 -10.95 15.36
N VAL A 173 -9.68 -11.02 14.73
CA VAL A 173 -10.91 -11.50 15.35
C VAL A 173 -11.72 -12.36 14.39
N ASP A 174 -12.42 -13.34 14.94
CA ASP A 174 -13.36 -14.18 14.20
C ASP A 174 -14.59 -13.36 13.77
N THR A 175 -15.19 -13.70 12.63
CA THR A 175 -16.29 -12.91 12.07
C THR A 175 -17.66 -13.13 12.72
N VAL A 176 -17.72 -13.92 13.79
CA VAL A 176 -18.97 -14.30 14.48
C VAL A 176 -18.82 -14.09 15.98
N GLN A 177 -18.35 -12.89 16.38
CA GLN A 177 -18.12 -12.54 17.78
C GLN A 177 -18.41 -11.06 18.04
N THR A 178 -18.62 -10.72 19.32
CA THR A 178 -18.64 -9.34 19.80
C THR A 178 -17.34 -9.05 20.52
N VAL A 179 -16.60 -8.04 20.06
CA VAL A 179 -15.26 -7.72 20.57
C VAL A 179 -15.10 -6.23 20.87
N SER A 180 -14.10 -5.93 21.69
CA SER A 180 -13.64 -4.57 21.97
C SER A 180 -12.73 -4.06 20.85
N GLY A 181 -13.02 -2.87 20.33
CA GLY A 181 -12.24 -2.20 19.29
C GLY A 181 -10.87 -1.70 19.74
N TYR A 182 -10.47 -1.94 20.99
CA TYR A 182 -9.22 -1.50 21.57
C TYR A 182 -8.13 -2.57 21.54
N ASP A 183 -8.51 -3.79 21.89
CA ASP A 183 -7.65 -4.93 22.20
C ASP A 183 -8.12 -6.24 21.55
N GLY A 184 -9.31 -6.24 20.95
CA GLY A 184 -9.91 -7.45 20.36
C GLY A 184 -10.49 -8.42 21.39
N GLU A 185 -10.55 -8.06 22.67
CA GLU A 185 -11.12 -8.95 23.69
C GLU A 185 -12.63 -9.16 23.47
N VAL A 186 -13.09 -10.39 23.69
CA VAL A 186 -14.52 -10.73 23.58
C VAL A 186 -15.30 -10.04 24.70
N VAL A 187 -16.40 -9.37 24.33
CA VAL A 187 -17.24 -8.61 25.25
C VAL A 187 -18.70 -9.04 25.17
N ASN A 188 -19.41 -8.95 26.30
CA ASN A 188 -20.84 -9.19 26.32
C ASN A 188 -21.60 -7.92 25.90
N LEU A 189 -22.20 -7.96 24.70
CA LEU A 189 -22.95 -6.83 24.13
C LEU A 189 -23.99 -6.24 25.10
N TYR A 190 -24.76 -7.09 25.78
CA TYR A 190 -25.85 -6.65 26.66
C TYR A 190 -25.35 -6.04 27.98
N ALA A 191 -24.13 -6.39 28.40
CA ALA A 191 -23.51 -5.81 29.58
C ALA A 191 -22.99 -4.39 29.30
N GLU A 192 -22.45 -4.18 28.10
CA GLU A 192 -21.79 -2.94 27.72
C GLU A 192 -22.75 -1.92 27.08
N VAL A 193 -23.80 -2.39 26.40
CA VAL A 193 -24.76 -1.53 25.68
C VAL A 193 -26.18 -1.85 26.17
N PRO A 194 -26.73 -1.09 27.13
CA PRO A 194 -28.11 -1.22 27.54
C PRO A 194 -29.04 -0.77 26.40
N ASN A 195 -29.78 -1.71 25.81
CA ASN A 195 -30.67 -1.50 24.66
C ASN A 195 -29.93 -1.20 23.35
N PRO A 196 -29.17 -2.16 22.79
CA PRO A 196 -28.56 -2.00 21.48
C PRO A 196 -29.63 -1.85 20.38
N PRO A 197 -29.32 -1.18 19.25
CA PRO A 197 -30.22 -1.08 18.11
C PRO A 197 -30.69 -2.46 17.62
N HIS A 198 -31.90 -2.52 17.07
CA HIS A 198 -32.51 -3.78 16.63
C HIS A 198 -31.67 -4.46 15.53
N GLU A 199 -31.04 -3.69 14.66
CA GLU A 199 -30.15 -4.16 13.61
C GLU A 199 -28.91 -4.87 14.20
N VAL A 200 -28.36 -4.35 15.30
CA VAL A 200 -27.23 -4.96 16.01
C VAL A 200 -27.65 -6.25 16.67
N LEU A 201 -28.87 -6.32 17.23
CA LEU A 201 -29.42 -7.55 17.80
C LEU A 201 -29.59 -8.66 16.76
N GLN A 202 -30.03 -8.32 15.54
CA GLN A 202 -30.14 -9.28 14.44
C GLN A 202 -28.79 -9.78 13.95
N ALA A 203 -27.75 -8.95 14.05
CA ALA A 203 -26.39 -9.27 13.67
C ALA A 203 -25.65 -10.12 14.72
N GLN A 204 -26.18 -10.23 15.93
CA GLN A 204 -25.59 -11.02 17.00
C GLN A 204 -25.46 -12.50 16.56
N ASP A 205 -24.32 -13.10 16.90
CA ASP A 205 -23.97 -14.50 16.58
C ASP A 205 -23.94 -14.85 15.08
N THR A 206 -24.02 -13.86 14.19
CA THR A 206 -23.94 -14.04 12.73
C THR A 206 -22.92 -13.12 12.07
N HIS A 207 -22.62 -11.98 12.69
CA HIS A 207 -21.68 -10.98 12.22
C HIS A 207 -20.66 -10.66 13.30
N LEU A 208 -19.58 -10.00 12.89
CA LEU A 208 -18.63 -9.42 13.82
C LEU A 208 -19.16 -8.07 14.27
N ILE A 209 -19.26 -7.92 15.58
CA ILE A 209 -19.68 -6.69 16.23
C ILE A 209 -18.48 -6.13 16.98
N VAL A 210 -18.05 -4.92 16.63
CA VAL A 210 -16.95 -4.25 17.32
C VAL A 210 -17.49 -3.06 18.10
N LEU A 211 -17.29 -3.06 19.42
CA LEU A 211 -17.60 -1.92 20.27
C LEU A 211 -16.42 -0.97 20.32
N ILE A 212 -16.62 0.30 19.95
CA ILE A 212 -15.52 1.26 19.85
C ILE A 212 -15.93 2.65 20.34
N ASN A 213 -14.94 3.49 20.63
CA ASN A 213 -15.15 4.92 20.80
C ASN A 213 -14.92 5.64 19.46
N SER A 214 -15.80 6.58 19.13
CA SER A 214 -15.79 7.33 17.86
C SER A 214 -14.53 8.20 17.65
N ARG A 215 -13.65 8.31 18.65
CA ARG A 215 -12.30 8.88 18.49
C ARG A 215 -11.35 7.98 17.69
N TYR A 216 -11.67 6.69 17.58
CA TYR A 216 -10.97 5.75 16.72
C TYR A 216 -11.70 5.68 15.38
N THR A 217 -10.92 5.59 14.31
CA THR A 217 -11.45 5.38 12.97
C THR A 217 -10.84 4.11 12.40
N LEU A 218 -11.68 3.27 11.80
CA LEU A 218 -11.24 2.07 11.11
C LEU A 218 -10.40 2.49 9.90
N HIS A 219 -9.12 2.17 9.92
CA HIS A 219 -8.16 2.61 8.91
C HIS A 219 -7.97 1.56 7.82
N ARG A 220 -7.86 0.29 8.22
CA ARG A 220 -7.62 -0.83 7.32
C ARG A 220 -8.34 -2.08 7.83
N VAL A 221 -8.83 -2.88 6.91
CA VAL A 221 -9.37 -4.22 7.18
C VAL A 221 -8.62 -5.22 6.30
N ARG A 222 -8.36 -6.41 6.81
CA ARG A 222 -7.80 -7.52 6.03
C ARG A 222 -8.53 -8.82 6.30
N CYS A 223 -8.80 -9.56 5.25
CA CYS A 223 -9.20 -10.97 5.35
C CYS A 223 -7.97 -11.81 5.72
N THR A 224 -8.09 -12.66 6.73
CA THR A 224 -7.01 -13.55 7.18
C THR A 224 -7.55 -14.95 7.44
N ASP A 225 -6.67 -15.95 7.49
CA ASP A 225 -7.03 -17.23 8.09
C ASP A 225 -7.11 -17.06 9.63
N SER A 226 -7.87 -17.93 10.29
CA SER A 226 -7.93 -18.00 11.75
C SER A 226 -6.69 -18.66 12.36
N GLY A 227 -5.62 -18.82 11.59
CA GLY A 227 -4.58 -19.83 11.81
C GLY A 227 -3.21 -19.34 12.29
N GLY A 228 -2.87 -18.04 12.23
CA GLY A 228 -1.58 -17.55 12.74
C GLY A 228 -1.46 -16.02 12.64
N ASP A 229 -0.80 -15.28 13.53
CA ASP A 229 0.14 -15.61 14.59
C ASP A 229 -0.27 -14.84 15.86
N GLY A 230 -0.52 -15.55 16.95
CA GLY A 230 -0.58 -14.96 18.30
C GLY A 230 0.80 -14.94 18.94
#